data_AF-A0A6S6SUH3-F1
#
_entry.id   AF-A0A6S6SUH3-F1
#
_cell.length_a   1.000
_cell.length_b   1.000
_cell.length_c   1.000
_cell.angle_alpha   90.00
_cell.angle_beta   90.00
_cell.angle_gamma   90.00
#
_symmetry.space_group_name_H-M   'P 1'
#
loop_
_entity.id
_entity.type
_entity.pdbx_description
1 polymer ?
#
loop_
_entity_poly.entity_id
_entity_poly.type
_entity_poly.pdbx_seq_one_letter_code
_entity_poly.pdbx_strand_id
1 'polypeptide(L)'
;MKKLILSCAVAVTAAVCFSSCAKDSCYECEQTASSVETVISVCEETITTTTTSGGSTSEASVELGNTNKTTYRESLEAAGYTCVNK
;
A
#
# COMPACT_ATOMS: atom_id res chain seq x y z
N MET A 1 28.70 -4.80 32.74
CA MET A 1 27.67 -5.76 32.31
C MET A 1 27.00 -5.18 31.07
N LYS A 2 27.15 -5.85 29.92
CA LYS A 2 26.79 -5.35 28.59
C LYS A 2 25.27 -5.35 28.40
N LYS A 3 24.74 -4.25 27.85
CA LYS A 3 23.36 -4.12 27.35
C LYS A 3 23.18 -5.02 26.12
N LEU A 4 22.07 -5.73 26.03
CA LEU A 4 21.59 -6.33 24.79
C LEU A 4 20.18 -5.82 24.53
N ILE A 5 20.11 -4.86 23.61
CA ILE A 5 18.88 -4.38 22.99
C ILE A 5 18.60 -5.39 21.89
N LEU A 6 17.61 -6.25 22.08
CA LEU A 6 17.17 -7.17 21.05
C LEU A 6 16.27 -6.39 20.08
N SER A 7 16.91 -5.64 19.17
CA SER A 7 16.25 -5.15 17.96
C SER A 7 15.80 -6.37 17.17
N CYS A 8 14.51 -6.68 17.22
CA CYS A 8 13.87 -7.55 16.24
C CYS A 8 13.83 -6.75 14.94
N ALA A 9 14.93 -6.77 14.20
CA ALA A 9 14.98 -6.37 12.81
C ALA A 9 14.09 -7.35 12.05
N VAL A 10 12.80 -7.02 11.94
CA VAL A 10 11.95 -7.60 10.93
C VAL A 10 12.56 -7.15 9.61
N ALA A 11 13.35 -8.05 9.03
CA ALA A 11 13.78 -7.95 7.65
C ALA A 11 12.50 -7.94 6.81
N VAL A 12 11.98 -6.74 6.55
CA VAL A 12 11.02 -6.53 5.48
C VAL A 12 11.80 -6.85 4.23
N THR A 13 11.62 -8.07 3.75
CA THR A 13 12.05 -8.53 2.45
C THR A 13 11.42 -7.61 1.41
N ALA A 14 12.09 -6.48 1.16
CA ALA A 14 11.89 -5.62 0.00
C ALA A 14 12.46 -6.34 -1.22
N ALA A 15 11.75 -7.40 -1.63
CA ALA A 15 12.04 -8.14 -2.84
C ALA A 15 10.74 -8.77 -3.34
N VAL A 16 9.78 -7.91 -3.68
CA VAL A 16 8.78 -8.27 -4.68
C VAL A 16 9.33 -7.74 -6.00
N CYS A 17 9.87 -8.66 -6.80
CA CYS A 17 10.09 -8.44 -8.22
C CYS A 17 8.82 -7.89 -8.85
N PHE A 18 8.92 -7.00 -9.84
CA PHE A 18 8.60 -7.33 -11.25
C PHE A 18 8.73 -6.06 -12.13
N SER A 19 9.52 -6.23 -13.20
CA SER A 19 9.37 -5.60 -14.53
C SER A 19 8.82 -4.18 -14.62
N SER A 20 9.67 -3.24 -15.04
CA SER A 20 9.37 -2.26 -16.11
C SER A 20 7.94 -1.66 -16.17
N CYS A 21 7.32 -1.35 -15.03
CA CYS A 21 6.03 -0.70 -15.00
C CYS A 21 6.23 0.73 -15.51
N ALA A 22 5.50 1.11 -16.55
CA ALA A 22 5.36 2.51 -16.90
C ALA A 22 4.86 3.22 -15.63
N LYS A 23 5.71 4.09 -15.05
CA LYS A 23 5.40 4.85 -13.83
C LYS A 23 4.04 5.57 -13.90
N ASP A 24 3.62 5.90 -15.12
CA ASP A 24 2.31 6.52 -15.37
C ASP A 24 1.07 5.61 -15.19
N SER A 25 1.25 4.31 -14.91
CA SER A 25 0.13 3.33 -14.81
C SER A 25 -0.15 2.81 -13.40
N CYS A 26 0.60 3.29 -12.42
CA CYS A 26 0.48 2.96 -11.00
C CYS A 26 0.11 4.20 -10.18
N TYR A 27 -0.73 4.02 -9.16
CA TYR A 27 -0.94 5.04 -8.14
C TYR A 27 -1.06 4.41 -6.76
N GLU A 28 -0.79 5.22 -5.75
CA GLU A 28 -0.93 4.87 -4.34
C GLU A 28 -1.86 5.89 -3.68
N CYS A 29 -2.83 5.39 -2.91
CA CYS A 29 -3.83 6.18 -2.22
C CYS A 29 -3.69 5.96 -0.72
N GLU A 30 -3.55 7.03 0.04
CA GLU A 30 -3.31 6.95 1.49
C GLU A 30 -4.41 7.66 2.28
N GLN A 31 -4.75 7.10 3.44
CA GLN A 31 -5.64 7.72 4.41
C GLN A 31 -5.25 7.30 5.82
N THR A 32 -5.29 8.26 6.76
CA THR A 32 -5.14 8.01 8.19
C THR A 32 -6.45 8.33 8.91
N ALA A 33 -7.06 7.34 9.55
CA ALA A 33 -8.28 7.50 10.33
C ALA A 33 -8.14 6.83 11.70
N SER A 34 -8.41 7.56 12.78
CA SER A 34 -8.38 7.01 14.16
C SER A 34 -7.09 6.26 14.52
N SER A 35 -5.92 6.77 14.10
CA SER A 35 -4.60 6.13 14.27
C SER A 35 -4.40 4.83 13.48
N VAL A 36 -5.23 4.59 12.47
CA VAL A 36 -5.08 3.52 11.49
C VAL A 36 -4.66 4.13 10.16
N GLU A 37 -3.47 3.77 9.68
CA GLU A 37 -2.99 4.14 8.36
C GLU A 37 -3.40 3.07 7.36
N THR A 38 -4.02 3.49 6.25
CA THR A 38 -4.36 2.62 5.14
C THR A 38 -3.70 3.14 3.87
N VAL A 39 -2.96 2.27 3.21
CA VAL A 39 -2.30 2.53 1.92
C VAL A 39 -2.88 1.55 0.90
N ILE A 40 -3.37 2.06 -0.22
CA ILE A 40 -3.90 1.27 -1.33
C ILE A 40 -3.01 1.51 -2.54
N SER A 41 -2.21 0.52 -2.92
CA SER A 41 -1.38 0.55 -4.11
C SER A 41 -2.10 -0.16 -5.25
N VAL A 42 -2.25 0.53 -6.39
CA VAL A 42 -2.90 0.00 -7.60
C VAL A 42 -1.89 0.02 -8.73
N CYS A 43 -1.41 -1.16 -9.11
CA CYS A 43 -0.45 -1.36 -10.18
C CYS A 43 -0.91 -2.47 -11.11
N GLU A 44 -0.67 -2.33 -12.41
CA GLU A 44 -1.04 -3.35 -13.43
C GLU A 44 -2.50 -3.80 -13.30
N GLU A 45 -2.78 -4.99 -12.76
CA GLU A 45 -4.13 -5.50 -12.51
C GLU A 45 -4.31 -5.93 -11.06
N THR A 46 -3.52 -5.42 -10.13
CA THR A 46 -3.56 -5.77 -8.70
C THR A 46 -3.79 -4.54 -7.85
N ILE A 47 -4.65 -4.70 -6.83
CA ILE A 47 -4.83 -3.76 -5.73
C ILE A 47 -4.24 -4.40 -4.49
N THR A 48 -3.28 -3.71 -3.86
CA THR A 48 -2.71 -4.10 -2.57
C THR A 48 -3.13 -3.09 -1.53
N THR A 49 -3.80 -3.55 -0.47
CA THR A 49 -4.20 -2.74 0.68
C THR A 49 -3.36 -3.11 1.88
N THR A 50 -2.63 -2.14 2.41
CA THR A 50 -1.85 -2.25 3.63
C THR A 50 -2.52 -1.42 4.72
N THR A 51 -2.79 -2.03 5.88
CA THR A 51 -3.38 -1.35 7.03
C THR A 51 -2.46 -1.50 8.23
N THR A 52 -2.10 -0.38 8.84
CA THR A 52 -1.25 -0.33 10.03
C THR A 52 -1.99 0.29 11.20
N SER A 53 -2.07 -0.43 12.32
CA SER A 53 -2.73 0.02 13.55
C SER A 53 -1.95 -0.46 14.78
N GLY A 54 -1.63 0.44 15.70
CA GLY A 54 -0.95 0.09 16.95
C GLY A 54 0.39 -0.63 16.76
N GLY A 55 1.09 -0.35 15.66
CA GLY A 55 2.35 -1.02 15.29
C GLY A 55 2.20 -2.41 14.67
N SER A 56 0.97 -2.89 14.46
CA SER A 56 0.69 -4.10 13.67
C SER A 56 0.34 -3.72 12.24
N THR A 57 0.90 -4.43 11.27
CA THR A 57 0.62 -4.24 9.84
C THR A 57 -0.06 -5.48 9.27
N SER A 58 -1.12 -5.28 8.50
CA SER A 58 -1.80 -6.31 7.72
C SER A 58 -1.79 -5.91 6.25
N GLU A 59 -1.69 -6.89 5.36
CA GLU A 59 -1.69 -6.68 3.91
C GLU A 59 -2.66 -7.67 3.26
N ALA A 60 -3.42 -7.18 2.27
CA ALA A 60 -4.26 -7.99 1.41
C ALA A 60 -4.07 -7.55 -0.04
N SER A 61 -4.04 -8.49 -0.97
CA SER A 61 -3.96 -8.21 -2.40
C SER A 61 -5.10 -8.89 -3.15
N VAL A 62 -5.72 -8.16 -4.08
CA VAL A 62 -6.81 -8.64 -4.93
C VAL A 62 -6.57 -8.21 -6.38
N GLU A 63 -7.01 -9.01 -7.34
CA GLU A 63 -6.98 -8.60 -8.74
C GLU A 63 -8.04 -7.51 -8.99
N LEU A 64 -7.64 -6.42 -9.64
CA LEU A 64 -8.47 -5.29 -10.06
C LEU A 64 -9.58 -5.74 -11.03
N GLY A 65 -9.36 -6.86 -11.73
CA GLY A 65 -10.24 -7.40 -12.76
C GLY A 65 -10.47 -6.38 -13.88
N ASN A 66 -11.71 -6.30 -14.38
CA ASN A 66 -12.10 -5.35 -15.44
C ASN A 66 -12.37 -3.92 -14.93
N THR A 67 -11.98 -3.60 -13.69
CA THR A 67 -12.26 -2.29 -13.10
C THR A 67 -11.39 -1.21 -13.74
N ASN A 68 -12.01 -0.09 -14.16
CA ASN A 68 -11.27 1.05 -14.69
C ASN A 68 -10.45 1.72 -13.56
N LYS A 69 -9.12 1.76 -13.73
CA LYS A 69 -8.18 2.36 -12.77
C LYS A 69 -8.49 3.79 -12.38
N THR A 70 -8.89 4.62 -13.35
CA THR A 70 -9.22 6.03 -13.14
C THR A 70 -10.48 6.16 -12.30
N THR A 71 -11.54 5.42 -12.64
CA THR A 71 -12.79 5.44 -11.86
C THR A 71 -12.57 4.91 -10.44
N TYR A 72 -11.72 3.90 -10.26
CA TYR A 72 -11.38 3.39 -8.93
C TYR A 72 -10.63 4.45 -8.11
N ARG A 73 -9.67 5.15 -8.72
CA ARG A 73 -8.94 6.25 -8.08
C ARG A 73 -9.89 7.37 -7.64
N GLU A 74 -10.73 7.85 -8.54
CA GLU A 74 -11.71 8.91 -8.25
C GLU A 74 -12.65 8.51 -7.10
N SER A 75 -13.02 7.22 -7.03
CA SER A 75 -13.84 6.69 -5.94
C SER A 75 -13.10 6.70 -4.60
N LEU A 76 -11.80 6.39 -4.58
CA LEU A 76 -10.96 6.48 -3.38
C LEU A 76 -10.77 7.94 -2.94
N GLU A 77 -10.50 8.85 -3.88
CA GLU A 77 -10.38 10.28 -3.60
C GLU A 77 -11.69 10.85 -3.04
N ALA A 78 -12.84 10.44 -3.58
CA ALA A 78 -14.16 10.80 -3.05
C ALA A 78 -14.42 10.22 -1.63
N ALA A 79 -13.82 9.08 -1.30
CA ALA A 79 -13.83 8.50 0.05
C ALA A 79 -12.81 9.14 1.00
N GLY A 80 -12.07 10.16 0.54
CA GLY A 80 -11.12 10.93 1.35
C GLY A 80 -9.71 10.36 1.39
N TYR A 81 -9.34 9.49 0.44
CA TYR A 81 -7.94 9.08 0.25
C TYR A 81 -7.18 10.15 -0.56
N THR A 82 -5.90 10.32 -0.28
CA THR A 82 -5.01 11.16 -1.11
C THR A 82 -4.21 10.26 -2.03
N CYS A 83 -4.39 10.42 -3.35
CA CYS A 83 -3.75 9.55 -4.33
C CYS A 83 -2.62 10.24 -5.09
N VAL A 84 -1.51 9.53 -5.30
CA VAL A 84 -0.33 10.00 -6.06
C VAL A 84 0.13 8.93 -7.06
N ASN A 85 0.63 9.37 -8.21
CA ASN A 85 1.25 8.45 -9.18
C ASN A 85 2.63 7.99 -8.66
N LYS A 86 3.04 6.75 -9.00
CA LYS A 86 4.29 6.12 -8.53
C LYS A 86 5.37 6.02 -9.61
#